data_AF-A0A5F2G6D8-F1
#
_entry.id   AF-A0A5F2G6D8-F1
#
_cell.length_a   1.000
_cell.length_b   1.000
_cell.length_c   1.000
_cell.angle_alpha   90.00
_cell.angle_beta   90.00
_cell.angle_gamma   90.00
#
_symmetry.space_group_name_H-M   'P 1'
#
loop_
_entity.id
_entity.type
_entity.pdbx_description
1 polymer ?
#
loop_
_entity_poly.entity_id
_entity_poly.type
_entity_poly.pdbx_seq_one_letter_code
_entity_poly.pdbx_strand_id
1 'polypeptide(L)' 'GTISRDKVRAIAEQKMKDLNANDVEAAMRMVEGSARSMGLEVVG' A
#
# COMPACT_ATOMS: atom_id res chain seq x y z
N GLY A 1 -12.71 7.74 -1.87
CA GLY A 1 -12.16 7.33 -3.19
C GLY A 1 -11.72 5.90 -3.11
N THR A 2 -11.45 5.22 -4.24
CA THR A 2 -11.00 3.82 -4.22
C THR A 2 -9.59 3.67 -4.80
N ILE A 3 -8.82 2.70 -4.32
CA ILE A 3 -7.51 2.34 -4.85
C ILE A 3 -7.45 0.83 -5.11
N SER A 4 -6.94 0.43 -6.28
CA SER A 4 -6.82 -0.98 -6.62
C SER A 4 -5.66 -1.65 -5.89
N ARG A 5 -5.82 -2.94 -5.60
CA ARG A 5 -4.76 -3.75 -4.97
C ARG A 5 -3.46 -3.79 -5.78
N ASP A 6 -3.56 -3.80 -7.12
CA ASP A 6 -2.38 -3.72 -8.00
C ASP A 6 -1.63 -2.39 -7.84
N LYS A 7 -2.36 -1.30 -7.65
CA LYS A 7 -1.75 0.02 -7.44
C LYS A 7 -1.13 0.12 -6.05
N VAL A 8 -1.73 -0.49 -5.04
CA VAL A 8 -1.11 -0.64 -3.71
C VAL A 8 0.20 -1.41 -3.82
N ARG A 9 0.25 -2.53 -4.56
CA ARG A 9 1.47 -3.29 -4.80
C ARG A 9 2.55 -2.45 -5.48
N ALA A 10 2.23 -1.76 -6.56
CA ALA A 10 3.18 -0.91 -7.28
C ALA A 10 3.75 0.21 -6.39
N ILE A 11 2.91 0.84 -5.56
CA ILE A 11 3.34 1.87 -4.60
C ILE A 11 4.25 1.25 -3.52
N ALA A 12 3.88 0.07 -3.01
CA ALA A 12 4.67 -0.64 -2.00
C ALA A 12 6.06 -1.01 -2.54
N GLU A 13 6.16 -1.54 -3.77
CA GLU A 13 7.43 -1.87 -4.41
C GLU A 13 8.30 -0.63 -4.65
N GLN A 14 7.71 0.48 -5.11
CA GLN A 14 8.44 1.73 -5.33
C GLN A 14 8.96 2.33 -4.02
N LYS A 15 8.14 2.31 -2.96
CA LYS A 15 8.51 2.82 -1.63
C LYS A 15 9.25 1.80 -0.76
N MET A 16 9.49 0.58 -1.24
CA MET A 16 10.10 -0.49 -0.44
C MET A 16 11.46 -0.09 0.16
N LYS A 17 12.19 0.77 -0.54
CA LYS A 17 13.50 1.31 -0.11
C LYS A 17 13.37 2.33 1.02
N ASP A 18 12.21 2.97 1.12
CA ASP A 18 11.89 4.02 2.10
C ASP A 18 11.09 3.46 3.29
N LEU A 19 10.49 2.27 3.14
CA LEU A 19 9.68 1.62 4.15
C LEU A 19 10.51 0.63 4.96
N ASN A 20 10.26 0.58 6.26
CA ASN A 20 10.82 -0.46 7.13
C ASN A 20 9.99 -1.75 7.05
N ALA A 21 9.89 -2.32 5.87
CA ALA A 21 9.16 -3.56 5.60
C ALA A 21 10.13 -4.67 5.19
N ASN A 22 9.85 -5.90 5.62
CA ASN A 22 10.71 -7.05 5.31
C ASN A 22 10.36 -7.70 3.96
N ASP A 23 9.14 -7.49 3.48
CA ASP A 23 8.61 -8.02 2.24
C ASP A 23 7.55 -7.08 1.64
N VAL A 24 7.21 -7.31 0.36
CA VAL A 24 6.25 -6.48 -0.38
C VAL A 24 4.85 -6.56 0.24
N GLU A 25 4.45 -7.71 0.82
CA GLU A 25 3.12 -7.86 1.45
C GLU A 25 3.01 -7.00 2.72
N ALA A 26 4.06 -6.93 3.53
CA ALA A 26 4.15 -6.05 4.69
C ALA A 26 4.12 -4.58 4.25
N ALA A 27 4.85 -4.22 3.19
CA ALA A 27 4.81 -2.88 2.63
C ALA A 27 3.41 -2.52 2.08
N MET A 28 2.72 -3.46 1.43
CA MET A 28 1.34 -3.28 0.98
C MET A 28 0.43 -2.97 2.15
N ARG A 29 0.49 -3.72 3.27
CA ARG A 29 -0.32 -3.44 4.47
C ARG A 29 -0.10 -2.04 5.03
N MET A 30 1.14 -1.53 5.00
CA MET A 30 1.44 -0.16 5.41
C MET A 30 0.81 0.88 4.47
N VAL A 31 0.85 0.62 3.17
CA VAL A 31 0.22 1.48 2.14
C VAL A 31 -1.31 1.43 2.25
N GLU A 32 -1.89 0.26 2.47
CA GLU A 32 -3.34 0.07 2.69
C GLU A 32 -3.81 0.81 3.96
N GLY A 33 -3.05 0.72 5.05
CA GLY A 33 -3.32 1.47 6.28
C GLY A 33 -3.33 2.97 6.03
N SER A 34 -2.36 3.47 5.26
CA SER A 34 -2.29 4.89 4.88
C SER A 34 -3.46 5.29 3.98
N ALA A 35 -3.81 4.46 2.99
CA ALA A 35 -4.97 4.68 2.12
C ALA A 35 -6.27 4.77 2.94
N ARG A 36 -6.47 3.86 3.89
CA ARG A 36 -7.63 3.85 4.78
C ARG A 36 -7.71 5.12 5.64
N SER A 37 -6.60 5.56 6.21
CA SER A 37 -6.54 6.81 7.00
C SER A 37 -6.86 8.06 6.17
N MET A 38 -6.60 8.03 4.86
CA MET A 38 -6.99 9.10 3.93
C MET A 38 -8.44 8.96 3.41
N GLY A 39 -9.21 7.97 3.88
CA GLY A 39 -10.57 7.72 3.40
C GLY A 39 -10.62 7.07 2.01
N LEU A 40 -9.55 6.37 1.61
CA LEU A 40 -9.54 5.53 0.42
C LEU A 40 -9.89 4.09 0.78
N GLU A 41 -10.81 3.51 0.01
CA GLU A 41 -11.15 2.10 0.10
C GLU A 41 -10.27 1.29 -0.84
N VAL A 42 -9.59 0.27 -0.30
CA VAL A 42 -8.78 -0.64 -1.09
C VAL A 42 -9.71 -1.68 -1.70
N VAL A 43 -9.87 -1.61 -3.02
CA VAL A 43 -10.67 -2.55 -3.81
C VAL A 43 -9.76 -3.50 -4.53
N GLY A 44 -10.04 -4.79 -4.43
CA GLY A 44 -9.24 -5.86 -5.00
C GLY A 44 -10.11 -7.03 -5.35
#